data_AF-A0A0F7F6X2-F1
#
_entry.id   AF-A0A0F7F6X2-F1
#
_cell.length_a   1.000
_cell.length_b   1.000
_cell.length_c   1.000
_cell.angle_alpha   90.00
_cell.angle_beta   90.00
_cell.angle_gamma   90.00
#
_symmetry.space_group_name_H-M   'P 1'
#
loop_
_entity.id
_entity.type
_entity.pdbx_description
1 polymer ?
#
loop_
_entity_poly.entity_id
_entity_poly.type
_entity_poly.pdbx_seq_one_letter_code
_entity_poly.pdbx_strand_id
1 'polypeptide(L)' 'MATDKRVFTLRLKEENFDKIKYIADKNKRSIAMQIEYLIEQHIEHFEKEKGIIKTDE' A
#
# COMPACT_ATOMS: atom_id res chain seq x y z
N MET A 1 -9.95 -5.07 -18.50
CA MET A 1 -9.46 -3.69 -18.48
C MET A 1 -8.10 -3.72 -17.84
N ALA A 2 -7.04 -3.46 -18.61
CA ALA A 2 -5.68 -3.45 -18.09
C ALA A 2 -5.61 -2.37 -17.01
N THR A 3 -5.47 -2.79 -15.75
CA THR A 3 -5.12 -1.88 -14.68
C THR A 3 -3.65 -1.59 -14.91
N ASP A 4 -3.24 -0.33 -15.07
CA ASP A 4 -1.84 0.15 -15.12
C ASP A 4 -1.08 -0.13 -13.79
N LYS A 5 -1.35 -1.27 -13.17
CA LYS A 5 -0.78 -1.73 -11.91
C LYS A 5 0.39 -2.65 -12.21
N ARG A 6 1.57 -2.25 -11.78
CA ARG A 6 2.77 -3.07 -11.88
C ARG A 6 2.73 -4.16 -10.82
N VAL A 7 2.79 -5.43 -11.24
CA VAL A 7 2.92 -6.56 -10.31
C VAL A 7 4.32 -6.54 -9.71
N PHE A 8 4.40 -6.59 -8.38
CA PHE A 8 5.67 -6.74 -7.67
C PHE A 8 5.51 -7.74 -6.53
N THR A 9 6.58 -8.45 -6.19
CA THR A 9 6.60 -9.37 -5.05
C THR A 9 7.11 -8.64 -3.81
N LEU A 10 6.26 -8.52 -2.80
CA LEU A 10 6.63 -7.93 -1.51
C LEU A 10 7.02 -9.02 -0.51
N ARG A 11 8.18 -8.85 0.15
CA ARG A 11 8.56 -9.70 1.29
C ARG A 11 8.24 -8.95 2.59
N LEU A 12 7.41 -9.57 3.43
CA LEU A 12 7.03 -9.06 4.74
C LEU A 12 7.49 -10.06 5.80
N LYS A 13 7.74 -9.56 7.02
CA LYS A 13 7.82 -10.43 8.20
C LYS A 13 6.46 -11.09 8.42
N GLU A 14 6.45 -12.32 8.92
CA GLU A 14 5.24 -13.08 9.21
C GLU A 14 4.27 -12.29 10.10
N GLU A 15 4.78 -11.67 11.18
CA GLU A 15 3.99 -10.83 12.08
C GLU A 15 3.26 -9.66 11.37
N ASN A 16 3.87 -9.08 10.33
CA ASN A 16 3.29 -7.97 9.61
C ASN A 16 2.23 -8.46 8.63
N PHE A 17 2.45 -9.65 8.05
CA PHE A 17 1.47 -10.28 7.19
C PHE A 17 0.18 -10.61 7.95
N ASP A 18 0.27 -11.20 9.14
CA ASP A 18 -0.89 -11.50 9.98
C ASP A 18 -1.64 -10.24 10.41
N LYS A 19 -0.93 -9.18 10.81
CA LYS A 19 -1.55 -7.90 11.17
C LYS A 19 -2.27 -7.27 9.97
N ILE A 20 -1.65 -7.25 8.78
CA ILE A 20 -2.28 -6.71 7.57
C ILE A 20 -3.49 -7.55 7.19
N LYS A 21 -3.40 -8.89 7.27
CA LYS A 21 -4.52 -9.80 7.00
C LYS A 21 -5.70 -9.51 7.92
N TYR A 22 -5.45 -9.33 9.22
CA TYR A 22 -6.50 -8.97 10.19
C TYR A 22 -7.17 -7.62 9.86
N ILE A 23 -6.38 -6.61 9.51
CA ILE A 23 -6.91 -5.27 9.14
C ILE A 23 -7.72 -5.36 7.83
N ALA A 24 -7.21 -6.10 6.85
CA ALA A 24 -7.87 -6.27 5.56
C ALA A 24 -9.23 -6.98 5.72
N ASP A 25 -9.29 -8.03 6.53
CA ASP A 25 -10.52 -8.75 6.87
C ASP A 25 -11.56 -7.82 7.51
N LYS A 26 -11.14 -7.03 8.51
CA LYS A 26 -12.00 -6.02 9.15
C LYS A 26 -12.55 -4.98 8.18
N ASN A 27 -11.74 -4.57 7.20
CA ASN A 27 -12.13 -3.59 6.19
C ASN A 27 -12.88 -4.20 4.99
N LYS A 28 -13.14 -5.52 4.98
CA LYS A 28 -13.71 -6.27 3.84
C LYS A 28 -12.92 -6.05 2.55
N ARG A 29 -11.60 -5.96 2.67
CA ARG A 29 -10.65 -5.74 1.56
C ARG A 29 -9.72 -6.93 1.43
N SER A 30 -9.22 -7.16 0.22
CA SER A 30 -8.10 -8.08 0.01
C SER A 30 -6.81 -7.49 0.61
N ILE A 31 -5.88 -8.35 1.01
CA ILE A 31 -4.56 -7.94 1.51
C ILE A 31 -3.87 -6.98 0.52
N ALA A 32 -3.92 -7.30 -0.78
CA ALA A 32 -3.38 -6.45 -1.83
C ALA A 32 -3.99 -5.03 -1.82
N MET A 33 -5.32 -4.92 -1.80
CA MET A 33 -6.03 -3.62 -1.74
C MET A 33 -5.72 -2.86 -0.45
N GLN A 34 -5.54 -3.56 0.67
CA GLN A 34 -5.15 -2.94 1.93
C GLN A 34 -3.72 -2.37 1.87
N ILE A 35 -2.79 -3.09 1.22
CA ILE A 35 -1.42 -2.61 1.01
C ILE A 35 -1.40 -1.43 0.05
N GLU A 36 -2.14 -1.48 -1.05
CA GLU A 36 -2.29 -0.36 -2.00
C GLU A 36 -2.77 0.90 -1.26
N TYR A 37 -3.85 0.78 -0.48
CA TYR A 37 -4.38 1.88 0.30
C TYR A 37 -3.35 2.44 1.31
N LEU A 38 -2.59 1.58 1.99
CA LEU A 38 -1.56 2.04 2.93
C LEU A 38 -0.42 2.78 2.21
N ILE A 39 -0.04 2.35 1.02
CA ILE A 39 0.98 3.02 0.20
C ILE A 39 0.48 4.41 -0.21
N GLU A 40 -0.74 4.52 -0.73
CA GLU A 40 -1.34 5.82 -1.11
C GLU A 40 -1.42 6.78 0.07
N GLN A 41 -1.89 6.29 1.23
CA GLN A 41 -1.96 7.10 2.45
C GLN A 41 -0.57 7.55 2.92
N HIS A 42 0.44 6.68 2.82
CA HIS A 42 1.80 7.02 3.19
C HIS A 42 2.40 8.08 2.26
N ILE A 43 2.17 7.95 0.94
CA ILE A 43 2.59 8.94 -0.06
C ILE A 43 1.95 10.30 0.24
N GLU A 44 0.63 10.34 0.41
CA GLU A 44 -0.10 11.59 0.67
C GLU A 44 0.40 12.27 1.96
N HIS A 45 0.63 11.49 3.02
CA HIS A 45 1.16 12.02 4.27
C HIS A 45 2.58 12.58 4.10
N PHE A 46 3.44 11.83 3.41
CA PHE A 46 4.80 12.26 3.13
C PHE A 46 4.84 13.53 2.27
N GLU A 47 3.99 13.64 1.26
CA GLU A 47 3.89 14.83 0.42
C GLU A 47 3.40 16.05 1.19
N LYS A 48 2.46 15.85 2.13
CA LYS A 48 1.99 16.91 3.03
C LYS A 48 3.09 17.39 3.97
N GLU A 49 3.91 16.48 4.49
CA GLU A 49 4.97 16.84 5.47
C GLU A 49 6.25 17.36 4.82
N LYS A 50 6.69 16.76 3.71
CA LYS A 50 8.02 17.02 3.10
C LYS A 50 7.97 17.68 1.72
N GLY A 51 6.78 17.88 1.17
CA GLY A 51 6.58 18.39 -0.19
C GLY A 51 6.43 17.28 -1.23
N ILE A 52 5.90 17.66 -2.39
CA ILE A 52 5.52 16.76 -3.49
C ILE A 52 6.68 15.85 -3.89
N ILE A 53 6.43 14.55 -3.97
CA ILE A 53 7.39 13.57 -4.45
C ILE A 53 7.46 13.73 -5.96
N LYS A 54 8.48 14.42 -6.45
CA LYS A 54 8.80 14.42 -7.87
C LYS A 54 9.50 13.11 -8.21
N THR A 55 8.74 12.11 -8.67
CA THR A 55 9.29 11.05 -9.51
C THR A 55 9.56 11.66 -10.87
N ASP A 56 10.69 12.38 -10.97
CA ASP A 56 11.28 12.79 -12.24
C ASP A 56 11.75 11.50 -12.93
N GLU A 57 11.23 11.25 -14.12
CA GLU A 57 11.62 10.12 -14.98
C GLU A 57 12.91 10.44 -15.74
#